data_AF-A0A352S0J7-F1
#
_entry.id   AF-A0A352S0J7-F1
#
_cell.length_a   1.000
_cell.length_b   1.000
_cell.length_c   1.000
_cell.angle_alpha   90.00
_cell.angle_beta   90.00
_cell.angle_gamma   90.00
#
_symmetry.space_group_name_H-M   'P 1'
#
loop_
_entity.id
_entity.type
_entity.pdbx_description
1 polymer ?
#
loop_
_entity_poly.entity_id
_entity_poly.type
_entity_poly.pdbx_seq_one_letter_code
_entity_poly.pdbx_strand_id
1 'polypeptide(L)' 'PHAGSDTAAMRTTARRDGDHYVLDGTKQFISNGGEAGVGVVFAITDKAAGKRGASLLI' A
#
# COMPACT_ATOMS: atom_id res chain seq x y z
N PRO A 1 -4.12 4.95 -8.40
CA PRO A 1 -3.99 6.01 -9.46
C PRO A 1 -4.10 7.47 -8.98
N HIS A 2 -4.73 7.78 -7.85
CA HIS A 2 -5.05 9.17 -7.48
C HIS A 2 -4.15 9.79 -6.40
N ALA A 3 -3.04 9.14 -6.04
CA ALA A 3 -2.15 9.57 -4.96
C ALA A 3 -0.69 9.56 -5.43
N GLY A 4 -0.25 10.69 -5.98
CA GLY A 4 1.12 10.94 -6.42
C GLY A 4 1.78 12.00 -5.53
N SER A 5 1.52 13.27 -5.81
CA SER A 5 1.96 14.39 -4.96
C SER A 5 1.27 14.41 -3.60
N ASP A 6 -0.04 14.09 -3.56
CA ASP A 6 -0.79 13.89 -2.32
C ASP A 6 -0.80 12.41 -1.95
N THR A 7 0.14 12.00 -1.10
CA THR A 7 0.25 10.62 -0.64
C THR A 7 -0.81 10.24 0.39
N ALA A 8 -1.43 11.21 1.05
CA ALA A 8 -2.51 10.96 2.01
C ALA A 8 -3.82 10.54 1.32
N ALA A 9 -3.99 10.85 0.03
CA ALA A 9 -5.13 10.42 -0.79
C ALA A 9 -5.07 8.94 -1.23
N MET A 10 -4.05 8.20 -0.80
CA MET A 10 -3.91 6.76 -1.09
C MET A 10 -5.12 5.97 -0.60
N ARG A 11 -5.53 4.95 -1.37
CA ARG A 11 -6.68 4.09 -1.04
C ARG A 11 -6.35 2.61 -0.93
N THR A 12 -5.14 2.20 -1.35
CA THR A 12 -4.68 0.83 -1.19
C THR A 12 -4.73 0.43 0.27
N THR A 13 -5.37 -0.68 0.59
CA THR A 13 -5.53 -1.20 1.95
C THR A 13 -4.82 -2.52 2.11
N ALA A 14 -4.45 -2.84 3.34
CA ALA A 14 -3.96 -4.15 3.71
C ALA A 14 -4.64 -4.59 5.01
N ARG A 15 -5.40 -5.68 4.94
CA ARG A 15 -6.08 -6.26 6.10
C ARG A 15 -5.26 -7.41 6.65
N ARG A 16 -5.01 -7.43 7.97
CA ARG A 16 -4.37 -8.58 8.62
C ARG A 16 -5.27 -9.82 8.49
N ASP A 17 -4.67 -10.94 8.12
CA ASP A 17 -5.31 -12.25 8.00
C ASP A 17 -4.37 -13.32 8.56
N GLY A 18 -4.64 -13.76 9.79
CA GLY A 18 -3.71 -14.64 10.51
C GLY A 18 -2.33 -14.01 10.69
N ASP A 19 -1.32 -14.62 10.08
CA ASP A 19 0.10 -14.24 10.12
C ASP A 19 0.54 -13.32 8.96
N HIS A 20 -0.34 -13.04 7.99
CA HIS A 20 -0.03 -12.23 6.82
C HIS A 20 -1.03 -11.07 6.63
N TYR A 21 -0.87 -10.33 5.55
CA TYR A 21 -1.79 -9.26 5.13
C TYR A 21 -2.34 -9.54 3.74
N VAL A 22 -3.64 -9.28 3.55
CA VAL A 22 -4.29 -9.29 2.24
C VAL A 22 -4.33 -7.86 1.70
N LEU A 23 -3.63 -7.63 0.60
CA LEU A 23 -3.51 -6.33 -0.07
C LEU A 23 -4.62 -6.14 -1.10
N ASP A 24 -5.27 -4.97 -1.11
CA ASP A 24 -6.28 -4.58 -2.09
C ASP A 24 -6.04 -3.16 -2.60
N GLY A 25 -6.03 -3.01 -3.93
CA GLY A 25 -6.02 -1.72 -4.62
C GLY A 25 -5.11 -1.69 -5.85
N THR A 26 -4.98 -0.49 -6.45
CA THR A 26 -4.22 -0.29 -7.68
C THR A 26 -3.14 0.76 -7.52
N LYS A 27 -1.91 0.38 -7.87
CA LYS A 27 -0.74 1.27 -7.97
C LYS A 27 -0.38 1.47 -9.45
N GLN A 28 0.28 2.59 -9.75
CA GLN A 28 0.69 2.94 -11.11
C GLN A 28 2.09 3.56 -11.07
N PHE A 29 2.79 3.54 -12.20
CA PHE A 29 4.14 4.07 -12.36
C PHE A 29 5.16 3.42 -11.42
N ILE A 30 5.08 2.10 -11.28
CA ILE A 30 6.02 1.32 -10.49
C ILE A 30 7.20 0.93 -11.37
N SER A 31 8.33 1.63 -11.19
CA SER A 31 9.58 1.31 -11.86
C SER A 31 9.99 -0.14 -11.56
N ASN A 32 10.37 -0.88 -12.61
CA ASN A 32 10.73 -2.30 -12.55
C ASN A 32 9.64 -3.23 -11.99
N GLY A 33 8.36 -2.81 -12.03
CA GLY A 33 7.27 -3.59 -11.42
C GLY A 33 7.06 -4.98 -12.02
N GLY A 34 7.51 -5.23 -13.26
CA GLY A 34 7.43 -6.55 -13.90
C GLY A 34 8.65 -7.43 -13.67
N GLU A 35 9.80 -6.82 -13.35
CA GLU A 35 11.11 -7.48 -13.23
C GLU A 35 11.55 -7.68 -11.78
N ALA A 36 10.98 -6.95 -10.82
CA ALA A 36 11.38 -7.00 -9.42
C ALA A 36 11.09 -8.36 -8.78
N GLY A 37 12.08 -8.95 -8.13
CA GLY A 37 11.91 -10.18 -7.33
C GLY A 37 11.21 -9.95 -5.98
N VAL A 38 11.13 -8.69 -5.53
CA VAL A 38 10.45 -8.29 -4.29
C VAL A 38 9.77 -6.94 -4.52
N GLY A 39 8.52 -6.82 -4.06
CA GLY A 39 7.77 -5.57 -4.03
C GLY A 39 7.78 -4.97 -2.64
N VAL A 40 7.78 -3.64 -2.55
CA VAL A 40 7.61 -2.92 -1.27
C VAL A 40 6.41 -1.99 -1.43
N VAL A 41 5.37 -2.21 -0.64
CA VAL A 41 4.07 -1.57 -0.85
C VAL A 41 3.63 -0.75 0.36
N PHE A 42 3.40 0.54 0.16
CA PHE A 42 2.63 1.36 1.08
C PHE A 42 1.13 1.03 0.98
N ALA A 43 0.51 0.67 2.11
CA ALA A 43 -0.91 0.39 2.22
C ALA A 43 -1.47 0.89 3.56
N ILE A 44 -2.75 1.24 3.59
CA ILE A 44 -3.46 1.61 4.81
C ILE A 44 -3.80 0.32 5.58
N THR A 45 -3.24 0.18 6.77
CA THR A 45 -3.47 -0.94 7.69
C THR A 45 -4.40 -0.55 8.84
N ASP A 46 -4.44 0.74 9.21
CA ASP A 46 -5.35 1.28 10.21
C ASP A 46 -5.97 2.61 9.73
N LYS A 47 -7.24 2.59 9.34
CA LYS A 47 -7.94 3.81 8.91
C LYS A 47 -8.17 4.80 10.06
N ALA A 48 -8.30 4.33 11.29
CA ALA A 48 -8.59 5.19 12.44
C ALA A 48 -7.38 6.04 12.87
N ALA A 49 -6.15 5.55 12.60
CA ALA A 49 -4.91 6.28 12.84
C ALA A 49 -4.65 7.43 11.84
N GLY A 50 -5.53 7.67 10.87
CA GLY A 50 -5.42 8.75 9.90
C GLY A 50 -4.10 8.73 9.14
N LYS A 51 -3.37 9.86 9.14
CA LYS A 51 -2.08 9.98 8.43
C LYS A 51 -1.00 9.01 8.92
N ARG A 52 -1.15 8.43 10.12
CA ARG A 52 -0.22 7.45 10.70
C ARG A 52 -0.64 6.00 10.44
N GLY A 53 -1.77 5.80 9.77
CA GLY A 53 -2.40 4.50 9.53
C GLY A 53 -1.83 3.67 8.39
N ALA A 54 -0.76 4.15 7.75
CA ALA A 54 -0.11 3.45 6.65
C ALA A 54 1.09 2.63 7.15
N SER A 55 1.30 1.47 6.53
CA SER A 55 2.45 0.62 6.75
C SER A 55 3.14 0.31 5.42
N LEU A 56 4.41 -0.09 5.51
CA LEU A 56 5.19 -0.68 4.44
C LEU A 56 5.13 -2.20 4.58
N LEU A 57 4.78 -2.88 3.49
CA LEU A 57 4.70 -4.33 3.39
C LEU A 57 5.68 -4.83 2.35
N ILE A 58 6.19 -6.03 2.59
CA ILE A 58 7.05 -6.81 1.67
C ILE A 58 6.24 -8.03 1.25
#